data_AF-A0A2A2KYE0-F1
#
_entry.id   AF-A0A2A2KYE0-F1
#
_cell.length_a   1.000
_cell.length_b   1.000
_cell.length_c   1.000
_cell.angle_alpha   90.00
_cell.angle_beta   90.00
_cell.angle_gamma   90.00
#
_symmetry.space_group_name_H-M   'P 1'
#
loop_
_entity.id
_entity.type
_entity.pdbx_description
1 polymer ?
#
loop_
_entity_poly.entity_id
_entity_poly.type
_entity_poly.pdbx_seq_one_letter_code
_entity_poly.pdbx_strand_id
1 'polypeptide(L)'
;MPASPCMSYAQAPVFQQYVAPPANDCCCRCGSPCRFMARAKTPGSKIFAAESLQLEEDPTCNSKKLKRVLEENMTSDPTESKRAISKAAEEKLFSKFGVICSKEDFSYLVYSEKFCQMSNEQITCYAFQQPN
;
A
#
# COMPACT_ATOMS: atom_id res chain seq x y z
N MET A 1 -30.18 16.24 56.85
CA MET A 1 -29.13 15.20 56.74
C MET A 1 -28.66 15.19 55.29
N PRO A 2 -27.38 15.48 54.98
CA PRO A 2 -26.92 15.57 53.60
C PRO A 2 -26.69 14.19 53.00
N ALA A 3 -26.97 14.08 51.69
CA ALA A 3 -27.03 12.86 50.90
C ALA A 3 -25.66 12.20 50.67
N SER A 4 -25.65 10.87 50.66
CA SER A 4 -24.48 10.05 50.31
C SER A 4 -24.05 10.25 48.85
N PRO A 5 -22.74 10.31 48.56
CA PRO A 5 -22.25 10.47 47.19
C PRO A 5 -22.36 9.17 46.38
N CYS A 6 -22.76 9.30 45.11
CA CYS A 6 -22.82 8.21 44.14
C CYS A 6 -21.41 7.65 43.86
N MET A 7 -21.22 6.34 44.09
CA MET A 7 -20.02 5.62 43.67
C MET A 7 -19.96 5.58 42.15
N SER A 8 -18.91 6.19 41.59
CA SER A 8 -18.62 6.17 40.15
C SER A 8 -17.90 4.86 39.84
N TYR A 9 -18.53 3.94 39.11
CA TYR A 9 -17.83 2.77 38.58
C TYR A 9 -16.92 3.20 37.43
N ALA A 10 -15.61 3.03 37.61
CA ALA A 10 -14.65 3.16 36.52
C ALA A 10 -14.85 2.02 35.52
N GLN A 11 -15.01 2.34 34.24
CA GLN A 11 -15.11 1.34 33.18
C GLN A 11 -13.77 0.62 33.01
N ALA A 12 -13.80 -0.70 32.83
CA ALA A 12 -12.60 -1.50 32.58
C ALA A 12 -11.98 -1.11 31.23
N PRO A 13 -10.63 -1.01 31.14
CA PRO A 13 -9.96 -0.68 29.89
C PRO A 13 -10.10 -1.83 28.88
N VAL A 14 -10.72 -1.54 27.75
CA VAL A 14 -10.80 -2.45 26.60
C VAL A 14 -9.43 -2.45 25.92
N PHE A 15 -8.65 -3.52 26.12
CA PHE A 15 -7.43 -3.75 25.33
C PHE A 15 -7.85 -4.15 23.91
N GLN A 16 -8.10 -3.17 23.04
CA GLN A 16 -8.07 -3.44 21.60
C GLN A 16 -6.62 -3.70 21.22
N GLN A 17 -6.31 -4.96 20.89
CA GLN A 17 -5.06 -5.30 20.19
C GLN A 17 -5.08 -4.56 18.86
N TYR A 18 -4.38 -3.43 18.81
CA TYR A 18 -4.17 -2.69 17.58
C TYR A 18 -3.20 -3.52 16.73
N VAL A 19 -3.74 -4.37 15.86
CA VAL A 19 -2.95 -4.98 14.79
C VAL A 19 -2.59 -3.84 13.86
N ALA A 20 -1.33 -3.40 13.90
CA ALA A 20 -0.84 -2.39 12.97
C ALA A 20 -1.17 -2.89 11.55
N PRO A 21 -1.80 -2.06 10.72
CA PRO A 21 -2.08 -2.43 9.34
C PRO A 21 -0.76 -2.77 8.63
N PRO A 22 -0.80 -3.59 7.57
CA PRO A 22 0.34 -3.72 6.68
C PRO A 22 0.68 -2.34 6.12
N ALA A 23 1.70 -1.70 6.68
CA ALA A 23 2.20 -0.42 6.22
C ALA A 23 3.15 -0.69 5.05
N ASN A 24 2.71 -0.34 3.84
CA ASN A 24 3.61 -0.26 2.68
C ASN A 24 4.44 1.03 2.79
N ASP A 25 5.38 1.07 3.74
CA ASP A 25 6.34 2.18 3.93
C ASP A 25 7.48 2.11 2.87
N CYS A 26 7.11 1.99 1.60
CA CYS A 26 8.06 1.91 0.51
C CYS A 26 8.33 3.27 -0.14
N CYS A 27 9.45 3.88 0.27
CA CYS A 27 9.95 5.12 -0.32
C CYS A 27 11.00 4.83 -1.40
N CYS A 28 10.73 5.23 -2.64
CA CYS A 28 11.61 4.99 -3.78
C CYS A 28 12.85 5.91 -3.83
N ARG A 29 12.86 7.03 -3.10
CA ARG A 29 13.97 8.01 -3.09
C ARG A 29 14.60 8.23 -1.71
N CYS A 30 14.15 7.52 -0.68
CA CYS A 30 14.75 7.61 0.65
C CYS A 30 16.05 6.79 0.70
N GLY A 31 17.03 7.25 1.49
CA GLY A 31 18.32 6.57 1.68
C GLY A 31 18.24 5.20 2.36
N SER A 32 17.08 4.82 2.89
CA SER A 32 16.77 3.50 3.42
C SER A 32 15.85 2.76 2.44
N PRO A 33 16.39 1.87 1.58
CA PRO A 33 15.59 1.10 0.63
C PRO A 33 14.60 0.20 1.38
N CYS A 34 13.43 -0.05 0.79
CA CYS A 34 12.45 -0.98 1.37
C CYS A 34 13.14 -2.29 1.78
N ARG A 35 12.84 -2.79 3.00
CA ARG A 35 13.33 -4.10 3.46
C ARG A 35 12.94 -5.27 2.55
N PHE A 36 11.97 -5.04 1.67
CA PHE A 36 11.39 -6.00 0.75
C PHE A 36 11.76 -5.76 -0.71
N MET A 37 12.51 -4.69 -1.04
CA MET A 37 13.16 -4.64 -2.35
C MET A 37 14.12 -5.82 -2.38
N ALA A 38 13.83 -6.75 -3.28
CA ALA A 38 14.60 -7.95 -3.55
C ALA A 38 16.09 -7.70 -3.29
N ARG A 39 16.72 -8.57 -2.48
CA ARG A 39 18.17 -8.70 -2.44
C ARG A 39 18.66 -8.48 -3.86
N ALA A 40 19.40 -7.40 -4.13
CA ALA A 40 20.06 -7.22 -5.41
C ALA A 40 20.81 -8.53 -5.64
N LYS A 41 20.32 -9.37 -6.56
CA LYS A 41 20.83 -10.72 -6.76
C LYS A 41 22.25 -10.53 -7.23
N THR A 42 23.22 -10.69 -6.32
CA THR A 42 24.64 -10.75 -6.68
C THR A 42 24.76 -11.79 -7.80
N PRO A 43 25.36 -11.47 -8.95
CA PRO A 43 25.51 -12.40 -10.05
C PRO A 43 26.38 -13.58 -9.58
N GLY A 44 25.77 -14.68 -9.13
CA GLY A 44 26.51 -15.83 -8.59
C GLY A 44 25.71 -16.83 -7.77
N SER A 45 24.56 -16.46 -7.19
CA SER A 45 23.78 -17.34 -6.30
C SER A 45 22.82 -18.30 -7.03
N LYS A 46 23.15 -18.75 -8.25
CA LYS A 46 22.30 -19.69 -9.02
C LYS A 46 22.49 -21.17 -8.67
N ILE A 47 23.38 -21.52 -7.73
CA ILE A 47 23.74 -22.95 -7.54
C ILE A 47 23.02 -23.61 -6.35
N PHE A 48 22.50 -22.88 -5.35
CA PHE A 48 21.85 -23.51 -4.19
C PHE A 48 20.68 -22.72 -3.56
N ALA A 49 19.81 -22.09 -4.36
CA ALA A 49 18.52 -21.64 -3.84
C ALA A 49 17.47 -22.67 -4.24
N ALA A 50 17.24 -23.62 -3.33
CA ALA A 50 16.08 -24.49 -3.37
C ALA A 50 14.82 -23.63 -3.61
N GLU A 51 13.92 -24.17 -4.42
CA GLU A 51 12.65 -23.61 -4.84
C GLU A 51 11.72 -23.44 -3.62
N SER A 52 12.03 -22.47 -2.76
CA SER A 52 11.09 -21.99 -1.77
C SER A 52 10.06 -21.18 -2.54
N LEU A 53 8.89 -21.80 -2.77
CA LEU A 53 7.62 -21.15 -3.00
C LEU A 53 7.31 -20.20 -1.82
N GLN A 54 8.10 -19.15 -1.68
CA GLN A 54 7.67 -17.94 -1.01
C GLN A 54 6.63 -17.38 -1.97
N LEU A 55 5.36 -17.34 -1.56
CA LEU A 55 4.46 -16.33 -2.11
C LEU A 55 5.23 -15.02 -1.94
N GLU A 56 5.84 -14.54 -3.02
CA GLU A 56 6.46 -13.23 -3.05
C GLU A 56 5.31 -12.24 -2.92
N GLU A 57 4.91 -12.00 -1.66
CA GLU A 57 4.05 -10.89 -1.30
C GLU A 57 4.88 -9.64 -1.58
N ASP A 58 4.79 -9.19 -2.84
CA ASP A 58 5.38 -7.95 -3.29
C ASP A 58 4.89 -6.86 -2.33
N PRO A 59 5.78 -6.27 -1.52
CA PRO A 59 5.42 -5.30 -0.47
C PRO A 59 4.68 -4.09 -1.06
N THR A 60 4.94 -3.82 -2.34
CA THR A 60 4.45 -2.70 -3.12
C THR A 60 3.17 -3.04 -3.86
N CYS A 61 2.88 -4.32 -4.12
CA CYS A 61 1.74 -4.70 -4.96
C CYS A 61 1.22 -6.09 -4.66
N ASN A 62 -0.02 -6.15 -4.15
CA ASN A 62 -0.67 -7.42 -3.83
C ASN A 62 -1.66 -7.89 -4.93
N SER A 63 -1.89 -7.09 -5.97
CA SER A 63 -2.87 -7.38 -7.02
C SER A 63 -2.28 -7.25 -8.42
N LYS A 64 -2.10 -8.40 -9.10
CA LYS A 64 -1.64 -8.46 -10.50
C LYS A 64 -2.59 -7.74 -11.47
N LYS A 65 -3.90 -7.75 -11.19
CA LYS A 65 -4.88 -7.04 -12.02
C LYS A 65 -4.69 -5.54 -11.90
N LEU A 66 -4.52 -5.03 -10.67
CA LEU A 66 -4.29 -3.62 -10.43
C LEU A 66 -2.95 -3.17 -11.05
N LYS A 67 -1.90 -3.99 -10.94
CA LYS A 67 -0.61 -3.75 -11.58
C LYS A 67 -0.73 -3.46 -13.08
N ARG A 68 -1.47 -4.30 -13.81
CA ARG A 68 -1.70 -4.09 -15.26
C ARG A 68 -2.43 -2.78 -15.55
N VAL A 69 -3.39 -2.40 -14.70
CA VAL A 69 -4.09 -1.12 -14.86
C VAL A 69 -3.12 0.05 -14.72
N LEU A 70 -2.20 0.00 -13.75
CA LEU A 70 -1.18 1.05 -13.59
C LEU A 70 -0.24 1.08 -14.81
N GLU A 71 0.27 -0.07 -15.25
CA GLU A 71 1.19 -0.16 -16.40
C GLU A 71 0.56 0.38 -17.69
N GLU A 72 -0.72 0.08 -17.94
CA GLU A 72 -1.41 0.49 -19.17
C GLU A 72 -1.87 1.96 -19.17
N ASN A 73 -2.01 2.60 -18.00
CA ASN A 73 -2.65 3.91 -17.86
C ASN A 73 -1.76 4.99 -17.21
N MET A 74 -0.48 4.70 -16.96
CA MET A 74 0.50 5.70 -16.55
C MET A 74 0.98 6.54 -17.74
N THR A 75 0.90 7.86 -17.59
CA THR A 75 1.45 8.85 -18.53
C THR A 75 2.55 9.69 -17.84
N SER A 76 3.08 10.70 -18.54
CA SER A 76 4.06 11.64 -17.97
C SER A 76 3.47 12.63 -16.95
N ASP A 77 2.14 12.81 -16.98
CA ASP A 77 1.44 13.75 -16.11
C ASP A 77 0.73 13.01 -14.96
N PRO A 78 0.98 13.39 -13.69
CA PRO A 78 0.37 12.72 -12.54
C PRO A 78 -1.14 12.95 -12.46
N THR A 79 -1.65 14.08 -12.96
CA THR A 79 -3.09 14.40 -12.92
C THR A 79 -3.85 13.56 -13.93
N GLU A 80 -3.31 13.45 -15.14
CA GLU A 80 -3.87 12.59 -16.19
C GLU A 80 -3.81 11.12 -15.77
N SER A 81 -2.63 10.65 -15.33
CA SER A 81 -2.44 9.28 -14.86
C SER A 81 -3.41 8.91 -13.74
N LYS A 82 -3.57 9.79 -12.74
CA LYS A 82 -4.52 9.58 -11.64
C LYS A 82 -5.94 9.37 -12.16
N ARG A 83 -6.41 10.23 -13.08
CA ARG A 83 -7.77 10.13 -13.64
C ARG A 83 -7.95 8.87 -14.48
N ALA A 84 -6.97 8.54 -15.33
CA ALA A 84 -7.00 7.37 -16.19
C ALA A 84 -7.01 6.07 -15.39
N ILE A 85 -6.09 5.92 -14.44
CA ILE A 85 -5.98 4.72 -13.58
C ILE A 85 -7.23 4.56 -12.72
N SER A 86 -7.74 5.65 -12.11
CA SER A 86 -8.95 5.58 -11.27
C SER A 86 -10.13 5.03 -12.05
N LYS A 87 -10.39 5.57 -13.25
CA LYS A 87 -11.49 5.13 -14.11
C LYS A 87 -11.31 3.68 -14.56
N ALA A 88 -10.12 3.34 -15.06
CA ALA A 88 -9.83 1.99 -15.54
C ALA A 88 -9.87 0.93 -14.43
N ALA A 89 -9.48 1.29 -13.20
CA ALA A 89 -9.54 0.40 -12.05
C ALA A 89 -10.99 0.13 -11.65
N GLU A 90 -11.82 1.17 -11.57
CA GLU A 90 -13.25 1.03 -11.24
C GLU A 90 -13.99 0.18 -12.28
N GLU A 91 -13.71 0.39 -13.57
CA GLU A 91 -14.32 -0.37 -14.67
C GLU A 91 -13.88 -1.85 -14.69
N LYS A 92 -12.59 -2.14 -14.40
CA LYS A 92 -12.05 -3.51 -14.48
C LYS A 92 -12.27 -4.34 -13.21
N LEU A 93 -12.30 -3.70 -12.05
CA LEU A 93 -12.34 -4.37 -10.75
C LEU A 93 -13.70 -4.23 -10.04
N PHE A 94 -14.64 -3.44 -10.60
CA PHE A 94 -15.99 -3.23 -10.07
C PHE A 94 -15.98 -2.84 -8.58
N SER A 95 -15.03 -2.00 -8.18
CA SER A 95 -14.88 -1.48 -6.81
C SER A 95 -14.32 -0.07 -6.87
N LYS A 96 -14.52 0.72 -5.81
CA LYS A 96 -13.96 2.08 -5.74
C LYS A 96 -12.47 2.03 -5.44
N PHE A 97 -11.68 2.73 -6.24
CA PHE A 97 -10.22 2.81 -6.07
C PHE A 97 -9.78 4.26 -5.91
N GLY A 98 -8.94 4.49 -4.91
CA GLY A 98 -8.17 5.72 -4.77
C GLY A 98 -6.85 5.59 -5.51
N VAL A 99 -6.42 6.65 -6.20
CA VAL A 99 -5.12 6.71 -6.87
C VAL A 99 -4.43 8.02 -6.48
N ILE A 100 -3.15 7.91 -6.11
CA ILE A 100 -2.27 9.05 -5.82
C ILE A 100 -1.06 8.93 -6.73
N CYS A 101 -0.81 9.96 -7.54
CA CYS A 101 0.36 10.03 -8.40
C CYS A 101 1.14 11.31 -8.10
N SER A 102 2.46 11.22 -8.07
CA SER A 102 3.34 12.36 -7.83
C SER A 102 4.63 12.24 -8.64
N LYS A 103 5.26 13.39 -8.90
CA LYS A 103 6.66 13.47 -9.39
C LYS A 103 7.66 13.52 -8.23
N GLU A 104 7.22 14.12 -7.13
CA GLU A 104 7.98 14.31 -5.89
C GLU A 104 7.60 13.28 -4.84
N ASP A 105 8.41 13.17 -3.79
CA ASP A 105 8.15 12.29 -2.66
C ASP A 105 7.06 12.84 -1.76
N PHE A 106 6.11 11.98 -1.39
CA PHE A 106 5.07 12.29 -0.41
C PHE A 106 4.83 11.08 0.49
N SER A 107 4.55 11.32 1.76
CA SER A 107 4.20 10.28 2.73
C SER A 107 2.70 10.24 2.92
N TYR A 108 2.13 9.04 2.95
CA TYR A 108 0.69 8.82 3.11
C TYR A 108 0.44 7.50 3.85
N LEU A 109 -0.66 7.43 4.59
CA LEU A 109 -1.10 6.22 5.27
C LEU A 109 -2.51 5.88 4.80
N VAL A 110 -2.69 4.65 4.32
CA VAL A 110 -3.97 4.18 3.78
C VAL A 110 -4.18 2.74 4.21
N TYR A 111 -5.38 2.47 4.73
CA TYR A 111 -5.84 1.13 5.08
C TYR A 111 -6.60 0.55 3.88
N SER A 112 -6.03 -0.49 3.25
CA SER A 112 -6.65 -1.12 2.09
C SER A 112 -6.29 -2.60 1.99
N GLU A 113 -7.24 -3.42 1.56
CA GLU A 113 -7.02 -4.84 1.29
C GLU A 113 -6.30 -5.08 -0.05
N LYS A 114 -6.44 -4.18 -1.02
CA LYS A 114 -5.83 -4.31 -2.35
C LYS A 114 -5.12 -3.03 -2.73
N PHE A 115 -3.83 -3.13 -2.99
CA PHE A 115 -3.00 -1.99 -3.34
C PHE A 115 -1.90 -2.36 -4.32
N CYS A 116 -1.41 -1.35 -5.04
CA CYS A 116 -0.28 -1.48 -5.94
C CYS A 116 0.42 -0.13 -6.11
N GLN A 117 1.74 -0.13 -5.95
CA GLN A 117 2.64 0.98 -6.22
C GLN A 117 3.43 0.66 -7.49
N MET A 118 3.46 1.60 -8.42
CA MET A 118 4.28 1.54 -9.63
C MET A 118 4.98 2.87 -9.84
N SER A 119 6.27 2.79 -10.14
CA SER A 119 7.10 3.93 -10.49
C SER A 119 7.51 3.80 -11.95
N ASN A 120 7.35 4.88 -12.72
CA ASN A 120 7.94 5.03 -14.05
C ASN A 120 9.08 6.06 -13.96
N GLU A 121 9.75 6.38 -15.06
CA GLU A 121 10.90 7.29 -15.10
C GLU A 121 10.59 8.70 -14.56
N GLN A 122 9.32 9.13 -14.61
CA GLN A 122 8.92 10.52 -14.34
C GLN A 122 7.96 10.67 -13.15
N ILE A 123 7.10 9.68 -12.91
CA ILE A 123 6.07 9.73 -11.86
C ILE A 123 5.98 8.40 -11.12
N THR A 124 5.58 8.47 -9.85
CA THR A 124 5.19 7.31 -9.04
C THR A 124 3.71 7.38 -8.75
N CYS A 125 3.00 6.29 -9.02
CA CYS A 125 1.59 6.14 -8.77
C CYS A 125 1.33 5.03 -7.75
N TYR A 126 0.44 5.29 -6.82
CA TYR A 126 -0.08 4.34 -5.85
C TYR A 126 -1.59 4.23 -6.00
N ALA A 127 -2.09 3.02 -6.20
CA ALA A 127 -3.51 2.74 -6.25
C ALA A 127 -3.90 1.80 -5.10
N PHE A 128 -5.06 2.05 -4.51
CA PHE A 128 -5.60 1.27 -3.40
C PHE A 128 -7.12 1.19 -3.46
N GLN A 129 -7.67 0.08 -3.01
CA GLN A 129 -9.11 -0.10 -2.90
C GLN A 129 -9.64 0.72 -1.71
N GLN A 130 -10.69 1.49 -1.92
CA GLN A 130 -11.36 2.19 -0.83
C GLN A 130 -12.26 1.22 -0.05
N PRO A 131 -12.26 1.25 1.29
CA PRO A 131 -13.24 0.54 2.08
C PRO A 131 -14.64 1.08 1.77
N ASN A 132 -15.61 0.19 1.63
CA ASN A 132 -17.02 0.52 1.39
C ASN A 132 -17.79 0.67 2.70
#